data_AF-A0A973A075-F1
#
_entry.id   AF-A0A973A075-F1
#
_cell.length_a   1.000
_cell.length_b   1.000
_cell.length_c   1.000
_cell.angle_alpha   90.00
_cell.angle_beta   90.00
_cell.angle_gamma   90.00
#
_symmetry.space_group_name_H-M   'P 1'
#
loop_
_entity.id
_entity.type
_entity.pdbx_description
1 polymer ?
#
loop_
_entity_poly.entity_id
_entity_poly.type
_entity_poly.pdbx_seq_one_letter_code
_entity_poly.pdbx_strand_id
1 'polypeptide(L)'
;CHSFVGNDSKTMTIGLRSTTYGSRTLLVQGKKVDTLGAKWGYTAWHPNGHMATYSINKVRQFFHVGGMEVRDVVDLDSALVCYYVADGHADSPPAMADKDRLETYPTWSPDGRFLYFCSAPILWEDDTTPPEKYDQVKYDLRRIAYDPAVDQWGEVETILSAEDTGLSILLPRISPDGRFLLFCMCPYGCFPIYQPGSDLYLMDLNTGAYQKLAINSEYSESWHSWSSNSRWIAFSTKRDGGLLTRTYFSYVDETGTAHKPFILPQKNPVAYDAMMQTFSVPELVKERIKVPASTLARAARSKSSVPMDVPITGATIKAGSSELYPDRE
;
A
#
# COMPACT_ATOMS: atom_id res chain seq x y z
N CYS A 1 6.05 5.30 -3.57
CA CYS A 1 5.91 3.89 -3.14
C CYS A 1 6.91 3.04 -3.92
N HIS A 2 7.19 1.83 -3.47
CA HIS A 2 7.98 0.87 -4.23
C HIS A 2 7.43 -0.54 -3.96
N SER A 3 7.62 -1.46 -4.91
CA SER A 3 7.07 -2.83 -4.84
C SER A 3 7.95 -3.79 -5.64
N PHE A 4 7.94 -5.08 -5.27
CA PHE A 4 8.81 -6.12 -5.81
C PHE A 4 8.01 -7.36 -6.21
N VAL A 5 8.40 -8.03 -7.29
CA VAL A 5 7.86 -9.35 -7.61
C VAL A 5 8.47 -10.39 -6.67
N GLY A 6 7.67 -10.98 -5.78
CA GLY A 6 8.10 -12.10 -4.93
C GLY A 6 9.35 -11.81 -4.08
N ASN A 7 9.46 -10.61 -3.51
CA ASN A 7 10.62 -10.12 -2.76
C ASN A 7 11.95 -10.09 -3.56
N ASP A 8 11.93 -10.24 -4.90
CA ASP A 8 13.13 -10.20 -5.75
C ASP A 8 13.40 -8.77 -6.24
N SER A 9 14.66 -8.34 -6.13
CA SER A 9 15.10 -7.01 -6.56
C SER A 9 15.22 -6.83 -8.08
N LYS A 10 15.14 -7.92 -8.86
CA LYS A 10 15.24 -7.90 -10.33
C LYS A 10 14.05 -7.24 -10.98
N THR A 11 12.84 -7.45 -10.47
CA THR A 11 11.63 -6.81 -11.00
C THR A 11 10.99 -5.99 -9.90
N MET A 12 11.10 -4.67 -10.02
CA MET A 12 10.57 -3.75 -9.03
C MET A 12 10.03 -2.47 -9.66
N THR A 13 9.13 -1.81 -8.96
CA THR A 13 8.64 -0.48 -9.32
C THR A 13 8.99 0.54 -8.26
N ILE A 14 9.24 1.77 -8.71
CA ILE A 14 9.42 2.93 -7.83
C ILE A 14 8.52 4.05 -8.34
N GLY A 15 7.45 4.33 -7.60
CA GLY A 15 6.58 5.48 -7.84
C GLY A 15 7.24 6.76 -7.34
N LEU A 16 7.43 7.71 -8.26
CA LEU A 16 8.06 9.00 -8.05
C LEU A 16 7.02 10.11 -8.02
N ARG A 17 7.25 11.10 -7.15
CA ARG A 17 6.51 12.36 -7.09
C ARG A 17 7.54 13.48 -7.09
N SER A 18 7.50 14.35 -8.11
CA SER A 18 8.41 15.48 -8.22
C SER A 18 7.69 16.64 -8.90
N THR A 19 7.83 17.84 -8.36
CA THR A 19 7.38 19.08 -9.00
C THR A 19 8.23 19.39 -10.24
N THR A 20 9.54 19.11 -10.17
CA THR A 20 10.48 19.36 -11.27
C THR A 20 10.42 18.33 -12.39
N TYR A 21 10.28 17.04 -12.04
CA TYR A 21 10.36 15.94 -13.01
C TYR A 21 9.01 15.24 -13.24
N GLY A 22 7.92 15.75 -12.66
CA GLY A 22 6.61 15.15 -12.74
C GLY A 22 6.45 13.89 -11.87
N SER A 23 5.23 13.36 -11.84
CA SER A 23 4.91 12.10 -11.16
C SER A 23 4.85 10.95 -12.16
N ARG A 24 5.61 9.88 -11.90
CA ARG A 24 5.90 8.80 -12.85
C ARG A 24 6.25 7.52 -12.11
N THR A 25 6.33 6.40 -12.81
CA THR A 25 6.76 5.13 -12.21
C THR A 25 8.01 4.63 -12.92
N LEU A 26 9.05 4.27 -12.17
CA LEU A 26 10.19 3.53 -12.73
C LEU A 26 9.85 2.05 -12.68
N LEU A 27 9.93 1.36 -13.81
CA LEU A 27 9.88 -0.09 -13.91
C LEU A 27 11.30 -0.61 -14.10
N VAL A 28 11.76 -1.42 -13.15
CA VAL A 28 13.07 -2.07 -13.21
C VAL A 28 12.88 -3.52 -13.60
N GLN A 29 13.63 -3.97 -14.61
CA GLN A 29 13.71 -5.36 -15.04
C GLN A 29 15.19 -5.74 -15.27
N GLY A 30 15.77 -6.44 -14.28
CA GLY A 30 17.19 -6.75 -14.22
C GLY A 30 18.04 -5.48 -14.09
N LYS A 31 18.67 -5.07 -15.19
CA LYS A 31 19.45 -3.81 -15.28
C LYS A 31 18.74 -2.72 -16.08
N LYS A 32 17.64 -3.06 -16.76
CA LYS A 32 16.85 -2.12 -17.55
C LYS A 32 15.97 -1.31 -16.60
N VAL A 33 15.86 -0.01 -16.86
CA VAL A 33 14.99 0.90 -16.12
C VAL A 33 14.18 1.68 -17.14
N ASP A 34 12.89 1.39 -17.21
CA ASP A 34 11.93 2.12 -18.02
C ASP A 34 11.17 3.13 -17.15
N THR A 35 10.79 4.25 -17.75
CA THR A 35 9.93 5.24 -17.10
C THR A 35 8.54 5.12 -17.69
N LEU A 36 7.56 4.81 -16.86
CA LEU A 36 6.15 4.74 -17.24
C LEU A 36 5.47 6.09 -17.01
N GLY A 37 4.62 6.50 -17.96
CA GLY A 37 3.95 7.79 -18.00
C GLY A 37 2.80 7.99 -16.99
N ALA A 38 2.58 7.05 -16.06
CA ALA A 38 1.63 7.25 -14.96
C ALA A 38 2.27 7.01 -13.60
N LYS A 39 1.70 7.67 -12.60
CA LYS A 39 2.05 7.54 -11.19
C LYS A 39 1.28 6.38 -10.59
N TRP A 40 1.99 5.34 -10.18
CA TRP A 40 1.39 4.24 -9.42
C TRP A 40 1.41 4.56 -7.93
N GLY A 41 0.25 4.35 -7.28
CA GLY A 41 0.09 4.47 -5.83
C GLY A 41 0.59 3.24 -5.10
N TYR A 42 -0.29 2.58 -4.35
CA TYR A 42 0.02 1.30 -3.71
C TYR A 42 0.01 0.21 -4.78
N THR A 43 1.05 -0.61 -4.84
CA THR A 43 1.25 -1.57 -5.95
C THR A 43 1.49 -2.98 -5.41
N ALA A 44 0.82 -3.95 -6.01
CA ALA A 44 1.09 -5.36 -5.84
C ALA A 44 1.32 -6.04 -7.18
N TRP A 45 2.40 -6.81 -7.24
CA TRP A 45 2.73 -7.61 -8.40
C TRP A 45 2.04 -8.97 -8.32
N HIS A 46 1.44 -9.41 -9.42
CA HIS A 46 1.05 -10.80 -9.57
C HIS A 46 2.32 -11.67 -9.49
N PRO A 47 2.31 -12.85 -8.83
CA PRO A 47 3.52 -13.63 -8.56
C PRO A 47 4.30 -14.08 -9.80
N ASN A 48 3.65 -14.19 -10.97
CA ASN A 48 4.34 -14.46 -12.24
C ASN A 48 5.13 -13.25 -12.81
N GLY A 49 4.94 -12.04 -12.28
CA GLY A 49 5.60 -10.81 -12.73
C GLY A 49 5.08 -10.25 -14.06
N HIS A 50 3.99 -10.78 -14.62
CA HIS A 50 3.41 -10.32 -15.89
C HIS A 50 2.40 -9.20 -15.71
N MET A 51 1.84 -9.06 -14.50
CA MET A 51 0.84 -8.04 -14.18
C MET A 51 1.18 -7.36 -12.86
N ALA A 52 0.97 -6.04 -12.79
CA ALA A 52 0.99 -5.27 -11.56
C ALA A 52 -0.36 -4.58 -11.36
N THR A 53 -0.98 -4.80 -10.22
CA THR A 53 -2.19 -4.05 -9.82
C THR A 53 -1.77 -2.90 -8.92
N TYR A 54 -2.28 -1.70 -9.19
CA TYR A 54 -1.98 -0.53 -8.40
C TYR A 54 -3.20 0.34 -8.17
N SER A 55 -3.18 1.07 -7.06
CA SER A 55 -4.19 2.09 -6.78
C SER A 55 -3.81 3.44 -7.36
N ILE A 56 -4.81 4.17 -7.81
CA ILE A 56 -4.76 5.62 -8.02
C ILE A 56 -5.69 6.23 -6.98
N ASN A 57 -5.22 7.22 -6.22
CA ASN A 57 -5.97 7.78 -5.10
C ASN A 57 -5.96 9.32 -5.21
N LYS A 58 -7.13 9.95 -5.09
CA LYS A 58 -7.30 11.40 -4.95
C LYS A 58 -7.15 11.78 -3.48
N VAL A 59 -5.89 11.77 -3.04
CA VAL A 59 -5.53 11.98 -1.65
C VAL A 59 -5.70 13.46 -1.25
N ARG A 60 -6.28 13.70 -0.07
CA ARG A 60 -6.31 15.00 0.61
C ARG A 60 -5.81 14.86 2.03
N GLN A 61 -4.79 15.65 2.36
CA GLN A 61 -4.31 15.79 3.73
C GLN A 61 -4.96 17.02 4.36
N PHE A 62 -5.37 16.89 5.62
CA PHE A 62 -5.88 17.98 6.43
C PHE A 62 -5.31 17.87 7.86
N PHE A 63 -5.60 18.89 8.67
CA PHE A 63 -5.02 19.00 10.00
C PHE A 63 -6.08 19.31 11.05
N HIS A 64 -6.04 18.57 12.15
CA HIS A 64 -6.82 18.80 13.35
C HIS A 64 -6.22 19.94 14.17
N VAL A 65 -7.07 20.70 14.87
CA VAL A 65 -6.65 21.83 15.72
C VAL A 65 -5.89 21.36 16.97
N GLY A 66 -6.09 20.12 17.41
CA GLY A 66 -5.42 19.54 18.57
C GLY A 66 -5.47 18.02 18.59
N GLY A 67 -4.74 17.43 19.54
CA GLY A 67 -4.52 15.99 19.64
C GLY A 67 -3.04 15.63 19.52
N MET A 68 -2.67 14.39 19.85
CA MET A 68 -1.29 13.92 19.71
C MET A 68 -0.89 13.74 18.24
N GLU A 69 -1.84 13.34 17.40
CA GLU A 69 -1.69 13.33 15.95
C GLU A 69 -2.62 14.37 15.35
N VAL A 70 -2.02 15.34 14.68
CA VAL A 70 -2.75 16.45 14.06
C VAL A 70 -2.94 16.25 12.57
N ARG A 71 -2.20 15.33 11.94
CA ARG A 71 -2.35 15.04 10.51
C ARG A 71 -3.43 14.00 10.33
N ASP A 72 -4.17 14.14 9.25
CA ASP A 72 -5.09 13.11 8.79
C ASP A 72 -5.22 13.16 7.27
N VAL A 73 -5.71 12.07 6.70
CA VAL A 73 -5.77 11.88 5.26
C VAL A 73 -7.04 11.13 4.87
N VAL A 74 -7.68 11.64 3.83
CA VAL A 74 -8.80 10.99 3.16
C VAL A 74 -8.47 10.80 1.68
N ASP A 75 -8.88 9.66 1.13
CA ASP A 75 -8.97 9.49 -0.32
C ASP A 75 -10.37 9.91 -0.74
N LEU A 76 -10.50 11.00 -1.50
CA LEU A 76 -11.79 11.50 -1.99
C LEU A 76 -12.37 10.63 -3.12
N ASP A 77 -11.49 9.93 -3.82
CA ASP A 77 -11.80 9.04 -4.94
C ASP A 77 -10.61 8.10 -5.13
N SER A 78 -10.85 6.90 -5.66
CA SER A 78 -9.78 5.96 -5.97
C SER A 78 -10.22 4.91 -6.99
N ALA A 79 -9.24 4.25 -7.60
CA ALA A 79 -9.49 3.11 -8.47
C ALA A 79 -8.31 2.13 -8.39
N LEU A 80 -8.59 0.84 -8.60
CA LEU A 80 -7.59 -0.16 -8.92
C LEU A 80 -7.40 -0.29 -10.43
N VAL A 81 -6.14 -0.37 -10.85
CA VAL A 81 -5.72 -0.50 -12.24
C VAL A 81 -4.74 -1.66 -12.35
N CYS A 82 -4.94 -2.51 -13.35
CA CYS A 82 -4.01 -3.58 -13.72
C CYS A 82 -3.13 -3.10 -14.88
N TYR A 83 -1.83 -3.31 -14.78
CA TYR A 83 -0.86 -3.06 -15.84
C TYR A 83 -0.24 -4.37 -16.29
N TYR A 84 -0.35 -4.65 -17.60
CA TYR A 84 0.18 -5.83 -18.25
C TYR A 84 1.53 -5.50 -18.88
N VAL A 85 2.57 -6.18 -18.42
CA VAL A 85 3.97 -5.82 -18.70
C VAL A 85 4.38 -6.07 -20.14
N ALA A 86 3.90 -7.15 -20.76
CA ALA A 86 4.33 -7.55 -22.10
C ALA A 86 3.85 -6.56 -23.16
N ASP A 87 2.63 -6.07 -22.97
CA ASP A 87 1.85 -5.23 -23.89
C ASP A 87 2.03 -3.74 -23.58
N GLY A 88 2.41 -3.44 -22.33
CA GLY A 88 2.46 -2.08 -21.80
C GLY A 88 1.10 -1.41 -21.65
N HIS A 89 0.01 -2.21 -21.63
CA HIS A 89 -1.35 -1.71 -21.48
C HIS A 89 -1.78 -1.70 -20.01
N ALA A 90 -2.71 -0.79 -19.69
CA ALA A 90 -3.38 -0.78 -18.41
C ALA A 90 -4.91 -0.81 -18.60
N ASP A 91 -5.63 -1.39 -17.65
CA ASP A 91 -7.09 -1.32 -17.55
C ASP A 91 -7.58 -1.36 -16.09
N SER A 92 -8.86 -1.06 -15.90
CA SER A 92 -9.54 -1.21 -14.62
C SER A 92 -10.67 -2.23 -14.82
N PRO A 93 -10.49 -3.48 -14.35
CA PRO A 93 -11.51 -4.52 -14.51
C PRO A 93 -12.85 -4.06 -13.91
N PRO A 94 -13.98 -4.15 -14.64
CA PRO A 94 -15.28 -3.66 -14.16
C PRO A 94 -15.71 -4.25 -12.82
N ALA A 95 -15.30 -5.49 -12.53
CA ALA A 95 -15.57 -6.17 -11.27
C ALA A 95 -14.93 -5.48 -10.05
N MET A 96 -13.92 -4.62 -10.24
CA MET A 96 -13.20 -3.88 -9.19
C MET A 96 -13.24 -2.36 -9.40
N ALA A 97 -14.21 -1.86 -10.17
CA ALA A 97 -14.34 -0.45 -10.52
C ALA A 97 -15.73 0.07 -10.11
N ASP A 98 -16.08 -0.11 -8.84
CA ASP A 98 -17.35 0.33 -8.29
C ASP A 98 -17.30 1.84 -8.03
N LYS A 99 -18.14 2.60 -8.73
CA LYS A 99 -18.11 4.07 -8.68
C LYS A 99 -18.56 4.66 -7.36
N ASP A 100 -19.26 3.87 -6.55
CA ASP A 100 -19.74 4.29 -5.24
C ASP A 100 -18.78 3.88 -4.11
N ARG A 101 -17.59 3.37 -4.46
CA ARG A 101 -16.60 2.85 -3.52
C ARG A 101 -15.20 3.36 -3.81
N LEU A 102 -14.38 3.31 -2.76
CA LEU A 102 -12.96 3.59 -2.78
C LEU A 102 -12.21 2.26 -2.74
N GLU A 103 -11.49 1.86 -3.78
CA GLU A 103 -10.59 0.69 -3.75
C GLU A 103 -9.10 1.04 -3.62
N THR A 104 -8.39 0.34 -2.74
CA THR A 104 -6.98 0.61 -2.45
C THR A 104 -6.24 -0.60 -1.87
N TYR A 105 -4.94 -0.44 -1.60
CA TYR A 105 -4.07 -1.44 -0.97
C TYR A 105 -4.15 -2.86 -1.55
N PRO A 106 -3.90 -3.04 -2.86
CA PRO A 106 -3.91 -4.37 -3.46
C PRO A 106 -2.79 -5.26 -2.88
N THR A 107 -3.04 -6.57 -2.82
CA THR A 107 -2.05 -7.62 -2.57
C THR A 107 -2.46 -8.93 -3.23
N TRP A 108 -1.53 -9.58 -3.93
CA TRP A 108 -1.79 -10.86 -4.57
C TRP A 108 -1.54 -12.01 -3.60
N SER A 109 -2.39 -13.03 -3.69
CA SER A 109 -2.08 -14.37 -3.15
C SER A 109 -0.83 -14.94 -3.83
N PRO A 110 0.02 -15.71 -3.11
CA PRO A 110 1.25 -16.25 -3.68
C PRO A 110 1.05 -17.20 -4.86
N ASP A 111 -0.12 -17.82 -4.97
CA ASP A 111 -0.50 -18.68 -6.10
C ASP A 111 -1.07 -17.90 -7.30
N GLY A 112 -1.32 -16.60 -7.14
CA GLY A 112 -1.82 -15.70 -8.18
C GLY A 112 -3.32 -15.83 -8.46
N ARG A 113 -4.06 -16.64 -7.69
CA ARG A 113 -5.48 -16.92 -8.00
C ARG A 113 -6.46 -15.92 -7.39
N PHE A 114 -5.99 -15.14 -6.42
CA PHE A 114 -6.77 -14.11 -5.75
C PHE A 114 -5.99 -12.81 -5.61
N LEU A 115 -6.66 -11.70 -5.91
CA LEU A 115 -6.23 -10.37 -5.54
C LEU A 115 -7.06 -9.92 -4.33
N TYR A 116 -6.40 -9.60 -3.23
CA TYR A 116 -7.00 -8.98 -2.04
C TYR A 116 -6.82 -7.47 -2.10
N PHE A 117 -7.78 -6.72 -1.58
CA PHE A 117 -7.77 -5.27 -1.55
C PHE A 117 -8.68 -4.71 -0.47
N CYS A 118 -8.51 -3.44 -0.14
CA CYS A 118 -9.36 -2.71 0.77
C CYS A 118 -10.42 -1.94 -0.02
N SER A 119 -11.65 -1.91 0.46
CA SER A 119 -12.72 -1.13 -0.19
C SER A 119 -13.69 -0.50 0.80
N ALA A 120 -14.10 0.75 0.60
CA ALA A 120 -15.07 1.44 1.45
C ALA A 120 -16.13 2.17 0.61
N PRO A 121 -17.37 2.37 1.08
CA PRO A 121 -18.33 3.25 0.40
C PRO A 121 -17.86 4.71 0.44
N ILE A 122 -18.14 5.45 -0.64
CA ILE A 122 -17.99 6.91 -0.70
C ILE A 122 -19.16 7.54 0.07
N LEU A 123 -18.86 8.41 1.05
CA LEU A 123 -19.87 9.02 1.94
C LEU A 123 -20.11 10.51 1.67
N TRP A 124 -19.63 11.02 0.55
CA TRP A 124 -19.68 12.43 0.16
C TRP A 124 -20.07 12.62 -1.29
N GLU A 125 -20.60 13.80 -1.61
CA GLU A 125 -21.02 14.17 -2.96
C GLU A 125 -20.08 15.20 -3.63
N ASP A 126 -19.20 15.83 -2.85
CA ASP A 126 -18.29 16.87 -3.30
C ASP A 126 -16.83 16.64 -2.83
N ASP A 127 -15.94 17.55 -3.23
CA ASP A 127 -14.50 17.48 -2.93
C ASP A 127 -14.09 18.27 -1.67
N THR A 128 -15.03 18.59 -0.78
CA THR A 128 -14.74 19.34 0.44
C THR A 128 -13.69 18.62 1.27
N THR A 129 -12.77 19.36 1.90
CA THR A 129 -11.65 18.79 2.65
C THR A 129 -11.57 19.36 4.07
N PRO A 130 -11.76 18.54 5.11
CA PRO A 130 -12.26 17.15 5.05
C PRO A 130 -13.75 17.10 4.66
N PRO A 131 -14.23 16.03 4.00
CA PRO A 131 -15.67 15.78 3.84
C PRO A 131 -16.34 15.62 5.21
N GLU A 132 -17.62 16.00 5.37
CA GLU A 132 -18.30 15.98 6.67
C GLU A 132 -18.25 14.61 7.38
N LYS A 133 -18.33 13.51 6.62
CA LYS A 133 -18.36 12.13 7.13
C LYS A 133 -17.03 11.38 6.98
N TYR A 134 -15.91 12.08 6.85
CA TYR A 134 -14.58 11.45 6.64
C TYR A 134 -14.23 10.44 7.74
N ASP A 135 -14.62 10.71 8.98
CA ASP A 135 -14.34 9.89 10.18
C ASP A 135 -15.29 8.67 10.32
N GLN A 136 -16.25 8.53 9.41
CA GLN A 136 -17.17 7.41 9.35
C GLN A 136 -16.74 6.37 8.31
N VAL A 137 -15.84 6.72 7.38
CA VAL A 137 -15.35 5.80 6.34
C VAL A 137 -14.50 4.71 6.97
N LYS A 138 -14.88 3.46 6.74
CA LYS A 138 -14.12 2.28 7.16
C LYS A 138 -14.02 1.30 5.98
N TYR A 139 -12.84 0.75 5.77
CA TYR A 139 -12.56 -0.14 4.66
C TYR A 139 -12.79 -1.60 5.04
N ASP A 140 -13.52 -2.31 4.19
CA ASP A 140 -13.64 -3.77 4.20
C ASP A 140 -12.37 -4.40 3.62
N LEU A 141 -12.04 -5.61 4.07
CA LEU A 141 -11.11 -6.48 3.36
C LEU A 141 -11.90 -7.33 2.36
N ARG A 142 -11.59 -7.17 1.07
CA ARG A 142 -12.23 -7.91 -0.02
C ARG A 142 -11.19 -8.67 -0.83
N ARG A 143 -11.64 -9.63 -1.62
CA ARG A 143 -10.83 -10.29 -2.65
C ARG A 143 -11.64 -10.54 -3.90
N ILE A 144 -10.95 -10.79 -5.00
CA ILE A 144 -11.52 -11.24 -6.26
C ILE A 144 -10.68 -12.40 -6.81
N ALA A 145 -11.34 -13.38 -7.41
CA ALA A 145 -10.64 -14.48 -8.10
C ALA A 145 -10.08 -13.99 -9.46
N TYR A 146 -8.96 -14.56 -9.87
CA TYR A 146 -8.34 -14.33 -11.17
C TYR A 146 -7.84 -15.67 -11.72
N ASP A 147 -8.23 -16.01 -12.95
CA ASP A 147 -7.70 -17.16 -13.68
C ASP A 147 -6.60 -16.69 -14.65
N PRO A 148 -5.31 -16.91 -14.31
CA PRO A 148 -4.20 -16.49 -15.16
C PRO A 148 -4.08 -17.30 -16.47
N ALA A 149 -4.79 -18.43 -16.62
CA ALA A 149 -4.73 -19.24 -17.83
C ALA A 149 -5.61 -18.68 -18.96
N VAL A 150 -6.72 -18.02 -18.60
CA VAL A 150 -7.68 -17.44 -19.56
C VAL A 150 -7.88 -15.93 -19.39
N ASP A 151 -7.12 -15.31 -18.49
CA ASP A 151 -7.16 -13.87 -18.19
C ASP A 151 -8.57 -13.38 -17.79
N GLN A 152 -9.17 -14.06 -16.80
CA GLN A 152 -10.54 -13.80 -16.38
C GLN A 152 -10.66 -13.49 -14.90
N TRP A 153 -11.42 -12.44 -14.59
CA TRP A 153 -11.81 -12.05 -13.24
C TRP A 153 -13.11 -12.74 -12.81
N GLY A 154 -13.18 -13.14 -11.55
CA GLY A 154 -14.39 -13.66 -10.91
C GLY A 154 -15.21 -12.56 -10.22
N GLU A 155 -15.97 -12.96 -9.21
CA GLU A 155 -16.78 -12.06 -8.38
C GLU A 155 -16.00 -11.57 -7.16
N VAL A 156 -16.38 -10.38 -6.66
CA VAL A 156 -15.78 -9.82 -5.45
C VAL A 156 -16.43 -10.40 -4.20
N GLU A 157 -15.59 -10.89 -3.30
CA GLU A 157 -15.99 -11.46 -2.01
C GLU A 157 -15.48 -10.57 -0.86
N THR A 158 -16.32 -10.29 0.13
CA THR A 158 -15.88 -9.67 1.39
C THR A 158 -15.36 -10.75 2.34
N ILE A 159 -14.12 -10.60 2.78
CA ILE A 159 -13.41 -11.54 3.67
C ILE A 159 -13.51 -11.11 5.12
N LEU A 160 -13.49 -9.80 5.37
CA LEU A 160 -13.70 -9.23 6.69
C LEU A 160 -14.40 -7.88 6.53
N SER A 161 -15.55 -7.73 7.19
CA SER A 161 -16.38 -6.53 7.11
C SER A 161 -15.96 -5.48 8.15
N ALA A 162 -15.90 -4.23 7.73
CA ALA A 162 -15.73 -3.10 8.63
C ALA A 162 -16.96 -2.89 9.53
N GLU A 163 -18.15 -3.30 9.08
CA GLU A 163 -19.38 -3.27 9.88
C GLU A 163 -19.28 -4.24 11.06
N ASP A 164 -18.82 -5.47 10.80
CA ASP A 164 -18.71 -6.53 11.82
C ASP A 164 -17.61 -6.22 12.84
N THR A 165 -16.48 -5.67 12.37
CA THR A 165 -15.33 -5.36 13.24
C THR A 165 -15.45 -4.02 13.94
N GLY A 166 -16.27 -3.10 13.41
CA GLY A 166 -16.35 -1.71 13.84
C GLY A 166 -15.10 -0.87 13.51
N LEU A 167 -14.15 -1.41 12.73
CA LEU A 167 -12.85 -0.80 12.42
C LEU A 167 -12.59 -0.79 10.90
N SER A 168 -11.76 0.15 10.46
CA SER A 168 -11.24 0.19 9.08
C SER A 168 -10.11 -0.82 8.92
N ILE A 169 -10.20 -1.71 7.94
CA ILE A 169 -9.23 -2.77 7.66
C ILE A 169 -8.33 -2.35 6.50
N LEU A 170 -7.02 -2.30 6.74
CA LEU A 170 -6.05 -1.67 5.84
C LEU A 170 -4.80 -2.52 5.63
N LEU A 171 -4.11 -2.26 4.51
CA LEU A 171 -2.78 -2.80 4.19
C LEU A 171 -2.68 -4.35 4.21
N PRO A 172 -3.56 -5.12 3.55
CA PRO A 172 -3.42 -6.56 3.52
C PRO A 172 -2.08 -6.99 2.89
N ARG A 173 -1.43 -7.97 3.51
CA ARG A 173 -0.18 -8.59 3.06
C ARG A 173 -0.15 -10.08 3.39
N ILE A 174 -0.12 -10.91 2.36
CA ILE A 174 -0.09 -12.37 2.51
C ILE A 174 1.37 -12.83 2.68
N SER A 175 1.60 -13.77 3.58
CA SER A 175 2.89 -14.43 3.75
C SER A 175 3.26 -15.20 2.48
N PRO A 176 4.54 -15.27 2.07
CA PRO A 176 4.93 -15.97 0.84
C PRO A 176 4.55 -17.46 0.77
N ASP A 177 4.29 -18.11 1.90
CA ASP A 177 3.79 -19.49 1.97
C ASP A 177 2.27 -19.61 1.84
N GLY A 178 1.56 -18.47 1.69
CA GLY A 178 0.11 -18.40 1.50
C GLY A 178 -0.72 -18.68 2.75
N ARG A 179 -0.08 -18.84 3.91
CA ARG A 179 -0.77 -19.27 5.13
C ARG A 179 -1.40 -18.13 5.90
N PHE A 180 -0.71 -17.00 6.02
CA PHE A 180 -1.15 -15.92 6.88
C PHE A 180 -1.39 -14.64 6.09
N LEU A 181 -2.44 -13.90 6.47
CA LEU A 181 -2.69 -12.54 6.02
C LEU A 181 -2.46 -11.59 7.20
N LEU A 182 -1.45 -10.72 7.07
CA LEU A 182 -1.19 -9.62 7.99
C LEU A 182 -1.88 -8.36 7.48
N PHE A 183 -2.57 -7.65 8.35
CA PHE A 183 -3.25 -6.39 8.07
C PHE A 183 -3.25 -5.53 9.33
N CYS A 184 -3.65 -4.26 9.20
CA CYS A 184 -3.92 -3.44 10.37
C CYS A 184 -5.39 -3.02 10.41
N MET A 185 -5.89 -2.76 11.62
CA MET A 185 -7.20 -2.16 11.82
C MET A 185 -7.08 -0.90 12.67
N CYS A 186 -7.83 0.14 12.30
CA CYS A 186 -7.89 1.42 13.00
C CYS A 186 -9.32 1.98 13.01
N PRO A 187 -9.64 3.02 13.81
CA PRO A 187 -11.00 3.50 13.96
C PRO A 187 -11.69 3.89 12.63
N TYR A 188 -10.98 4.58 11.73
CA TYR A 188 -11.51 5.01 10.43
C TYR A 188 -10.40 5.34 9.43
N GLY A 189 -10.82 5.68 8.21
CA GLY A 189 -9.98 6.26 7.17
C GLY A 189 -9.11 5.25 6.44
N CYS A 190 -8.20 5.77 5.61
CA CYS A 190 -7.29 4.97 4.78
C CYS A 190 -5.81 5.09 5.15
N PHE A 191 -5.44 5.91 6.13
CA PHE A 191 -4.05 6.12 6.55
C PHE A 191 -3.84 5.70 8.01
N PRO A 192 -3.55 4.41 8.27
CA PRO A 192 -3.48 3.88 9.63
C PRO A 192 -2.37 4.54 10.45
N ILE A 193 -1.32 5.06 9.78
CA ILE A 193 -0.21 5.72 10.45
C ILE A 193 -0.62 6.98 11.23
N TYR A 194 -1.70 7.63 10.81
CA TYR A 194 -2.25 8.82 11.47
C TYR A 194 -3.36 8.47 12.47
N GLN A 195 -3.64 7.19 12.65
CA GLN A 195 -4.60 6.68 13.61
C GLN A 195 -3.81 6.06 14.78
N PRO A 196 -3.72 6.71 15.96
CA PRO A 196 -2.96 6.19 17.10
C PRO A 196 -3.40 4.78 17.53
N GLY A 197 -4.68 4.44 17.37
CA GLY A 197 -5.24 3.11 17.65
C GLY A 197 -5.14 2.12 16.48
N SER A 198 -4.17 2.29 15.57
CA SER A 198 -3.92 1.30 14.52
C SER A 198 -3.10 0.13 15.05
N ASP A 199 -3.65 -1.07 14.98
CA ASP A 199 -3.04 -2.31 15.47
C ASP A 199 -2.87 -3.34 14.35
N LEU A 200 -1.83 -4.17 14.44
CA LEU A 200 -1.61 -5.31 13.57
C LEU A 200 -2.47 -6.52 13.99
N TYR A 201 -3.04 -7.19 12.98
CA TYR A 201 -3.82 -8.40 13.09
C TYR A 201 -3.31 -9.46 12.11
N LEU A 202 -3.41 -10.72 12.50
CA LEU A 202 -3.01 -11.86 11.68
C LEU A 202 -4.19 -12.81 11.51
N MET A 203 -4.54 -13.11 10.26
CA MET A 203 -5.54 -14.10 9.88
C MET A 203 -4.85 -15.35 9.34
N ASP A 204 -5.25 -16.54 9.81
CA ASP A 204 -4.88 -17.81 9.20
C ASP A 204 -5.84 -18.09 8.02
N LEU A 205 -5.31 -18.07 6.80
CA LEU A 205 -6.10 -18.18 5.57
C LEU A 205 -6.70 -19.58 5.35
N ASN A 206 -6.24 -20.61 6.07
CA ASN A 206 -6.84 -21.94 6.00
C ASN A 206 -8.13 -22.03 6.84
N THR A 207 -8.21 -21.25 7.92
CA THR A 207 -9.33 -21.32 8.88
C THR A 207 -10.24 -20.09 8.84
N GLY A 208 -9.75 -18.96 8.34
CA GLY A 208 -10.41 -17.65 8.40
C GLY A 208 -10.33 -16.99 9.79
N ALA A 209 -9.80 -17.68 10.81
CA ALA A 209 -9.66 -17.10 12.14
C ALA A 209 -8.56 -16.03 12.16
N TYR A 210 -8.80 -14.94 12.89
CA TYR A 210 -7.83 -13.85 13.03
C TYR A 210 -7.70 -13.38 14.48
N GLN A 211 -6.55 -12.78 14.80
CA GLN A 211 -6.24 -12.29 16.14
C GLN A 211 -5.45 -10.97 16.10
N LYS A 212 -5.67 -10.10 17.10
CA LYS A 212 -4.80 -8.95 17.37
C LYS A 212 -3.45 -9.46 17.85
N LEU A 213 -2.35 -8.97 17.27
CA LEU A 213 -1.03 -9.41 17.67
C LEU A 213 -0.60 -8.82 19.02
N ALA A 214 0.10 -9.61 19.84
CA ALA A 214 0.63 -9.18 21.14
C ALA A 214 1.83 -8.21 21.03
N ILE A 215 2.35 -7.99 19.82
CA ILE A 215 3.52 -7.13 19.56
C ILE A 215 3.15 -5.65 19.36
N ASN A 216 1.86 -5.33 19.30
CA ASN A 216 1.35 -3.97 19.16
C ASN A 216 1.75 -3.11 20.37
N SER A 217 1.93 -1.82 20.12
CA SER A 217 2.16 -0.82 21.17
C SER A 217 0.89 -0.01 21.45
N GLU A 218 0.98 0.99 22.31
CA GLU A 218 -0.08 2.00 22.50
C GLU A 218 -0.14 3.05 21.38
N TYR A 219 0.75 2.93 20.39
CA TYR A 219 0.88 3.84 19.26
C TYR A 219 0.58 3.12 17.95
N SER A 220 0.38 3.92 16.90
CA SER A 220 0.06 3.43 15.57
C SER A 220 1.11 2.44 15.04
N GLU A 221 0.62 1.27 14.67
CA GLU A 221 1.28 0.28 13.84
C GLU A 221 0.71 0.33 12.42
N SER A 222 1.58 0.39 11.43
CA SER A 222 1.22 0.56 10.02
C SER A 222 2.30 -0.05 9.13
N TRP A 223 2.08 0.00 7.81
CA TRP A 223 2.92 -0.56 6.74
C TRP A 223 3.81 -1.72 7.15
N HIS A 224 3.42 -2.92 6.72
CA HIS A 224 4.16 -4.13 7.01
C HIS A 224 4.53 -4.89 5.73
N SER A 225 5.57 -5.72 5.84
CA SER A 225 5.98 -6.66 4.81
C SER A 225 6.50 -7.94 5.42
N TRP A 226 6.40 -9.03 4.64
CA TRP A 226 6.90 -10.35 5.01
C TRP A 226 8.29 -10.58 4.43
N SER A 227 9.14 -11.28 5.17
CA SER A 227 10.32 -11.92 4.61
C SER A 227 9.92 -13.00 3.61
N SER A 228 10.82 -13.28 2.67
CA SER A 228 10.65 -14.35 1.67
C SER A 228 10.50 -15.76 2.23
N ASN A 229 10.81 -15.96 3.52
CA ASN A 229 10.65 -17.25 4.20
C ASN A 229 9.40 -17.30 5.11
N SER A 230 8.53 -16.29 5.09
CA SER A 230 7.25 -16.28 5.82
C SER A 230 7.37 -16.34 7.34
N ARG A 231 8.54 -16.01 7.90
CA ARG A 231 8.80 -16.12 9.34
C ARG A 231 9.29 -14.83 9.98
N TRP A 232 9.44 -13.76 9.22
CA TRP A 232 9.75 -12.44 9.73
C TRP A 232 8.81 -11.42 9.11
N ILE A 233 8.40 -10.46 9.93
CA ILE A 233 7.68 -9.28 9.49
C ILE A 233 8.53 -8.05 9.81
N ALA A 234 8.52 -7.08 8.90
CA ALA A 234 8.97 -5.73 9.15
C ALA A 234 7.74 -4.83 9.16
N PHE A 235 7.64 -3.90 10.12
CA PHE A 235 6.49 -2.99 10.19
C PHE A 235 6.91 -1.60 10.65
N SER A 236 6.15 -0.58 10.23
CA SER A 236 6.35 0.82 10.60
C SER A 236 5.54 1.16 11.83
N THR A 237 6.21 1.66 12.86
CA THR A 237 5.61 1.92 14.17
C THR A 237 5.97 3.30 14.70
N LYS A 238 5.05 3.92 15.43
CA LYS A 238 5.27 5.16 16.19
C LYS A 238 5.54 4.92 17.68
N ARG A 239 5.84 3.68 18.08
CA ARG A 239 6.00 3.30 19.49
C ARG A 239 7.01 4.11 20.30
N ASP A 240 7.99 4.72 19.64
CA ASP A 240 9.03 5.53 20.26
C ASP A 240 8.60 7.01 20.34
N GLY A 241 7.50 7.29 21.04
CA GLY A 241 7.06 8.66 21.34
C GLY A 241 6.03 9.27 20.38
N GLY A 242 5.39 8.47 19.53
CA GLY A 242 4.19 8.87 18.77
C GLY A 242 4.42 9.72 17.52
N LEU A 243 5.59 10.34 17.37
CA LEU A 243 5.82 11.36 16.32
C LEU A 243 6.41 10.78 15.03
N LEU A 244 7.48 10.00 15.15
CA LEU A 244 8.29 9.53 14.03
C LEU A 244 8.15 8.02 13.87
N THR A 245 7.97 7.57 12.63
CA THR A 245 7.99 6.13 12.37
C THR A 245 9.39 5.56 12.36
N ARG A 246 9.49 4.36 12.92
CA ARG A 246 10.67 3.49 12.88
C ARG A 246 10.27 2.14 12.31
N THR A 247 11.22 1.41 11.74
CA THR A 247 11.01 0.03 11.31
C THR A 247 11.35 -0.91 12.44
N TYR A 248 10.42 -1.79 12.79
CA TYR A 248 10.63 -2.88 13.74
C TYR A 248 10.47 -4.22 13.04
N PHE A 249 11.17 -5.23 13.54
CA PHE A 249 11.09 -6.60 13.09
C PHE A 249 10.47 -7.48 14.16
N SER A 250 9.70 -8.48 13.76
CA SER A 250 9.20 -9.55 14.64
C SER A 250 9.28 -10.89 13.92
N TYR A 251 9.66 -11.94 14.66
CA TYR A 251 9.58 -13.31 14.18
C TYR A 251 8.15 -13.82 14.33
N VAL A 252 7.60 -14.44 13.29
CA VAL A 252 6.30 -15.11 13.33
C VAL A 252 6.54 -16.61 13.19
N ASP A 253 6.10 -17.38 14.18
CA ASP A 253 6.30 -18.82 14.17
C ASP A 253 5.25 -19.58 13.35
N GLU A 254 5.39 -20.90 13.29
CA GLU A 254 4.48 -21.79 12.59
C GLU A 254 3.09 -21.90 13.23
N THR A 255 2.83 -21.27 14.36
CA THR A 255 1.48 -21.18 14.94
C THR A 255 0.80 -19.86 14.62
N GLY A 256 1.52 -18.93 13.98
CA GLY A 256 1.06 -17.56 13.76
C GLY A 256 1.28 -16.66 14.99
N THR A 257 2.11 -17.09 15.94
CA THR A 257 2.48 -16.26 17.09
C THR A 257 3.64 -15.34 16.70
N ALA A 258 3.41 -14.03 16.84
CA ALA A 258 4.45 -13.01 16.65
C ALA A 258 5.21 -12.77 17.96
N HIS A 259 6.54 -12.84 17.90
CA HIS A 259 7.43 -12.75 19.05
C HIS A 259 7.94 -11.33 19.28
N LYS A 260 8.56 -11.08 20.45
CA LYS A 260 9.02 -9.76 20.87
C LYS A 260 9.73 -9.00 19.74
N PRO A 261 9.23 -7.81 19.35
CA PRO A 261 9.81 -7.06 18.24
C PRO A 261 11.09 -6.32 18.66
N PHE A 262 11.95 -6.00 17.69
CA PHE A 262 13.13 -5.17 17.86
C PHE A 262 13.30 -4.19 16.70
N ILE A 263 13.84 -3.01 16.98
CA ILE A 263 14.04 -1.94 16.00
C ILE A 263 15.10 -2.31 14.96
N LEU A 264 14.99 -1.78 13.74
CA LEU A 264 16.01 -1.90 12.70
C LEU A 264 17.39 -1.46 13.23
N PRO A 265 18.36 -2.38 13.37
CA PRO A 265 19.64 -2.01 13.96
C PRO A 265 20.40 -0.98 13.13
N GLN A 266 20.92 0.05 13.80
CA GLN A 266 21.80 1.05 13.21
C GLN A 266 23.25 0.77 13.61
N LYS A 267 24.21 1.17 12.76
CA LYS A 267 25.63 1.06 13.08
C LYS A 267 26.00 1.82 14.35
N ASN A 268 25.38 2.99 14.57
CA ASN A 268 25.47 3.75 15.81
C ASN A 268 24.17 3.54 16.62
N PRO A 269 24.22 2.95 17.82
CA PRO A 269 23.02 2.63 18.60
C PRO A 269 22.20 3.86 19.02
N VAL A 270 22.82 5.04 19.15
CA VAL A 270 22.11 6.30 19.48
C VAL A 270 21.66 7.08 18.25
N ALA A 271 21.77 6.50 17.04
CA ALA A 271 21.41 7.20 15.81
C ALA A 271 19.94 7.66 15.80
N TYR A 272 19.05 6.91 16.44
CA TYR A 272 17.62 7.24 16.46
C TYR A 272 17.28 8.46 17.30
N ASP A 273 18.07 8.76 18.33
CA ASP A 273 17.84 9.89 19.24
C ASP A 273 17.95 11.24 18.52
N ALA A 274 18.80 11.32 17.49
CA ALA A 274 18.99 12.52 16.67
C ALA A 274 18.31 12.43 15.30
N MET A 275 17.62 11.32 14.99
CA MET A 275 17.06 11.08 13.66
C MET A 275 15.69 11.75 13.51
N MET A 276 15.65 12.85 12.77
CA MET A 276 14.38 13.53 12.42
C MET A 276 13.66 12.89 11.22
N GLN A 277 14.30 11.96 10.52
CA GLN A 277 13.72 11.25 9.38
C GLN A 277 12.81 10.10 9.83
N THR A 278 11.90 9.69 8.95
CA THR A 278 10.95 8.60 9.18
C THR A 278 11.19 7.44 8.20
N PHE A 279 10.94 6.21 8.67
CA PHE A 279 10.85 5.03 7.81
C PHE A 279 9.38 4.62 7.67
N SER A 280 8.81 4.77 6.48
CA SER A 280 7.35 4.66 6.29
C SER A 280 6.90 3.42 5.52
N VAL A 281 7.78 2.81 4.72
CA VAL A 281 7.44 1.72 3.78
C VAL A 281 8.56 0.68 3.81
N PRO A 282 8.71 -0.11 4.89
CA PRO A 282 9.69 -1.20 4.95
C PRO A 282 9.27 -2.36 4.04
N GLU A 283 10.14 -2.74 3.11
CA GLU A 283 9.99 -3.91 2.24
C GLU A 283 11.18 -4.86 2.42
N LEU A 284 10.90 -6.10 2.85
CA LEU A 284 11.91 -7.15 2.98
C LEU A 284 12.19 -7.79 1.61
N VAL A 285 13.43 -7.68 1.13
CA VAL A 285 13.86 -8.23 -0.17
C VAL A 285 14.93 -9.29 -0.01
N LYS A 286 14.94 -10.28 -0.92
CA LYS A 286 15.86 -11.44 -0.92
C LYS A 286 17.30 -11.04 -1.16
N GLU A 287 17.52 -9.96 -1.90
CA GLU A 287 18.85 -9.51 -2.29
C GLU A 287 18.92 -7.99 -2.44
N ARG A 288 20.16 -7.47 -2.37
CA ARG A 288 20.45 -6.06 -2.63
C ARG A 288 20.02 -5.68 -4.05
N ILE A 289 19.39 -4.53 -4.19
CA ILE A 289 19.12 -3.88 -5.47
C ILE A 289 20.43 -3.71 -6.26
N LYS A 290 20.52 -4.39 -7.41
CA LYS A 290 21.72 -4.41 -8.26
C LYS A 290 21.82 -3.21 -9.20
N VAL A 291 20.71 -2.51 -9.43
CA VAL A 291 20.69 -1.31 -10.27
C VAL A 291 21.40 -0.15 -9.56
N PRO A 292 22.40 0.49 -10.19
CA PRO A 292 23.08 1.63 -9.59
C PRO A 292 22.11 2.80 -9.36
N ALA A 293 22.26 3.49 -8.22
CA ALA A 293 21.47 4.69 -7.90
C ALA A 293 21.54 5.77 -9.00
N SER A 294 22.69 5.91 -9.66
CA SER A 294 22.86 6.84 -10.80
C SER A 294 21.97 6.50 -12.00
N THR A 295 21.70 5.21 -12.24
CA THR A 295 20.82 4.76 -13.32
C THR A 295 19.36 5.09 -12.99
N LEU A 296 18.93 4.82 -11.76
CA LEU A 296 17.60 5.21 -11.26
C LEU A 296 17.41 6.72 -11.33
N ALA A 297 18.39 7.50 -10.86
CA ALA A 297 18.34 8.96 -10.89
C ALA A 297 18.32 9.54 -12.31
N ARG A 298 18.96 8.88 -13.28
CA ARG A 298 18.89 9.29 -14.69
C ARG A 298 17.52 8.99 -15.29
N ALA A 299 16.95 7.81 -15.03
CA ALA A 299 15.59 7.46 -15.48
C ALA A 299 14.53 8.39 -14.86
N ALA A 300 14.65 8.67 -13.56
CA ALA A 300 13.79 9.60 -12.83
C ALA A 300 13.75 11.01 -13.44
N ARG A 301 14.88 11.48 -13.97
CA ARG A 301 15.05 12.81 -14.59
C ARG A 301 14.83 12.81 -16.10
N SER A 302 14.60 11.66 -16.72
CA SER A 302 14.38 11.55 -18.17
C SER A 302 13.14 12.36 -18.59
N LYS A 303 13.13 12.93 -19.79
CA LYS A 303 11.90 13.51 -20.35
C LYS A 303 11.07 12.47 -21.11
N SER A 304 11.69 11.36 -21.49
CA SER A 304 11.04 10.24 -22.18
C SER A 304 10.37 9.32 -21.16
N SER A 305 9.14 8.94 -21.47
CA SER A 305 8.36 7.93 -20.77
C SER A 305 7.60 7.09 -21.77
N VAL A 306 7.40 5.81 -21.46
CA VAL A 306 6.46 4.94 -22.15
C VAL A 306 5.06 5.51 -21.88
N PRO A 307 4.31 5.97 -22.91
CA PRO A 307 2.92 6.36 -22.73
C PRO A 307 2.13 5.18 -22.18
N MET A 308 1.23 5.45 -21.24
CA MET A 308 0.27 4.44 -20.78
C MET A 308 -1.12 4.96 -21.08
N ASP A 309 -1.87 4.17 -21.85
CA ASP A 309 -3.30 4.37 -21.99
C ASP A 309 -3.93 3.78 -20.74
N VAL A 310 -4.37 4.64 -19.83
CA VAL A 310 -5.06 4.23 -18.61
C VAL A 310 -6.53 4.62 -18.81
N PRO A 311 -7.37 3.72 -19.32
CA PRO A 311 -8.80 3.96 -19.40
C PRO A 311 -9.37 3.95 -17.98
N ILE A 312 -9.39 5.12 -17.33
CA ILE A 312 -10.04 5.27 -16.03
C ILE A 312 -11.54 5.37 -16.31
N THR A 313 -12.24 4.24 -16.18
CA THR A 313 -13.72 4.17 -16.28
C THR A 313 -14.43 4.42 -14.95
N GLY A 314 -13.66 4.69 -13.89
CA GLY A 314 -14.17 5.27 -12.62
C GLY A 314 -14.83 6.63 -12.86
N ALA A 315 -15.49 7.18 -11.83
CA ALA A 315 -16.21 8.45 -11.94
C ALA A 315 -15.37 9.47 -12.71
N THR A 316 -15.92 9.96 -13.82
CA THR A 316 -15.28 10.93 -14.70
C THR A 316 -14.72 12.06 -13.86
N ILE A 317 -13.38 12.15 -13.77
CA ILE A 317 -12.75 13.42 -13.44
C ILE A 317 -13.09 14.32 -14.63
N LYS A 318 -14.13 15.17 -14.49
CA LYS A 318 -14.05 16.48 -15.15
C LYS A 318 -12.71 17.01 -14.71
N ALA A 319 -11.79 17.23 -15.65
CA ALA A 319 -10.45 17.71 -15.42
C ALA A 319 -10.49 19.02 -14.61
N GLY A 320 -10.62 18.90 -13.30
CA GLY A 320 -10.29 19.92 -12.33
C GLY A 320 -8.78 19.94 -12.34
N SER A 321 -8.23 21.08 -12.73
CA SER A 321 -6.81 21.38 -12.66
C SER A 321 -6.23 20.71 -11.43
N SER A 322 -5.24 19.83 -11.63
CA SER A 322 -4.34 19.47 -10.57
C SER A 322 -3.56 20.74 -10.21
N GLU A 323 -4.17 21.62 -9.42
CA GLU A 323 -3.42 22.61 -8.68
C GLU A 323 -2.59 21.80 -7.68
N LEU A 324 -1.38 21.49 -8.13
CA LEU A 324 -0.24 21.31 -7.26
C LEU A 324 -0.27 22.46 -6.27
N TYR A 325 -0.28 22.14 -4.99
CA TYR A 325 -0.08 23.08 -3.88
C TYR A 325 0.81 24.26 -4.32
N PRO A 326 0.35 25.52 -4.24
CA PRO A 326 1.29 26.62 -4.18
C PRO A 326 2.04 26.43 -2.86
N ASP A 327 3.33 26.16 -2.96
CA ASP A 327 4.23 26.14 -1.81
C ASP A 327 4.01 27.43 -1.01
N ARG A 328 3.72 27.31 0.29
CA ARG A 328 3.86 28.45 1.20
C ARG A 328 5.35 28.74 1.33
N GLU A 329 5.73 29.97 1.00
CA GLU A 329 7.03 30.57 1.33
C GLU A 329 7.40 30.37 2.81
#